data_AF-A0A2V5NDZ5-F1
#
_entry.id   AF-A0A2V5NDZ5-F1
#
_cell.length_a   1.000
_cell.length_b   1.000
_cell.length_c   1.000
_cell.angle_alpha   90.00
_cell.angle_beta   90.00
_cell.angle_gamma   90.00
#
_symmetry.space_group_name_H-M   'P 1'
#
loop_
_entity.id
_entity.type
_entity.pdbx_description
1 polymer ?
#
loop_
_entity_poly.entity_id
_entity_poly.type
_entity_poly.pdbx_seq_one_letter_code
_entity_poly.pdbx_strand_id
1 'polypeptide(L)' 'MKKTNQILKPRTLSLGDLILAVSSCTKNTKETVAAVADLLGSGQVRVENNGRFTRARVC' A
#
# COMPACT_ATOMS: atom_id res chain seq x y z
N MET A 1 -31.67 -8.87 -3.82
CA MET A 1 -30.39 -8.43 -4.39
C MET A 1 -29.31 -9.45 -4.01
N LYS A 2 -28.67 -10.11 -4.99
CA LYS A 2 -27.60 -11.09 -4.71
C LYS A 2 -26.38 -10.32 -4.19
N LYS A 3 -26.03 -10.47 -2.90
CA LYS A 3 -24.76 -9.98 -2.34
C LYS A 3 -23.63 -10.83 -2.91
N THR A 4 -23.02 -10.39 -4.01
CA THR A 4 -21.73 -10.91 -4.43
C THR A 4 -20.68 -10.42 -3.44
N ASN A 5 -20.38 -11.24 -2.44
CA ASN A 5 -19.17 -11.07 -1.65
C ASN A 5 -17.98 -11.35 -2.56
N GLN A 6 -17.60 -10.37 -3.36
CA GLN A 6 -16.33 -10.39 -4.06
C GLN A 6 -15.27 -10.32 -2.95
N ILE A 7 -14.77 -11.49 -2.56
CA ILE A 7 -13.53 -11.58 -1.80
C ILE A 7 -12.49 -10.94 -2.72
N LEU A 8 -12.23 -9.64 -2.51
CA LEU A 8 -11.21 -8.90 -3.23
C LEU A 8 -9.91 -9.64 -2.94
N LYS A 9 -9.46 -10.45 -3.92
CA LYS A 9 -8.17 -11.11 -3.83
C LYS A 9 -7.13 -10.02 -3.58
N PRO A 10 -6.21 -10.20 -2.62
CA PRO A 10 -5.13 -9.26 -2.40
C PRO A 10 -4.44 -9.00 -3.73
N ARG A 11 -4.54 -7.78 -4.26
CA ARG A 11 -3.86 -7.41 -5.50
C ARG A 11 -2.39 -7.19 -5.14
N THR A 12 -1.51 -7.95 -5.79
CA THR A 12 -0.09 -7.66 -5.81
C THR A 12 0.12 -6.47 -6.74
N LEU A 13 0.43 -5.32 -6.16
CA LEU A 13 0.73 -4.09 -6.88
C LEU A 13 2.20 -3.75 -6.68
N SER A 14 2.82 -3.07 -7.64
CA SER A 14 4.16 -2.54 -7.42
C SER A 14 4.08 -1.41 -6.38
N LEU A 15 5.20 -1.13 -5.70
CA LEU A 15 5.29 0.02 -4.81
C LEU A 15 5.00 1.34 -5.56
N GLY A 16 5.38 1.41 -6.84
CA GLY A 16 5.08 2.56 -7.71
C GLY A 16 3.57 2.77 -7.90
N ASP A 17 2.82 1.69 -8.12
CA ASP A 17 1.35 1.76 -8.26
C ASP A 17 0.68 2.22 -6.96
N LEU A 18 1.19 1.76 -5.81
CA LEU A 18 0.71 2.24 -4.51
C LEU A 18 0.96 3.75 -4.36
N ILE A 19 2.18 4.21 -4.64
CA ILE A 19 2.53 5.63 -4.54
C ILE A 19 1.67 6.46 -5.49
N LEU A 20 1.42 5.99 -6.71
CA LEU A 20 0.58 6.68 -7.69
C LEU A 20 -0.89 6.76 -7.23
N ALA A 21 -1.42 5.67 -6.67
CA ALA A 21 -2.77 5.66 -6.12
C ALA A 21 -2.90 6.62 -4.92
N VAL A 22 -1.94 6.59 -3.99
CA VAL A 22 -1.95 7.47 -2.82
C VAL A 22 -1.74 8.93 -3.22
N SER A 23 -0.85 9.21 -4.16
CA SER A 23 -0.58 10.58 -4.61
C SER A 23 -1.82 11.24 -5.20
N SER A 24 -2.66 10.49 -5.92
CA SER A 24 -3.95 10.97 -6.44
C SER A 24 -4.97 11.39 -5.37
N CYS A 25 -4.80 10.91 -4.13
CA CYS A 25 -5.66 11.21 -2.98
C CYS A 25 -5.07 12.25 -2.03
N THR A 26 -3.84 12.72 -2.28
CA THR A 26 -3.11 13.65 -1.39
C THR A 26 -2.81 14.97 -2.11
N LYS A 27 -2.64 16.06 -1.36
CA LYS A 27 -2.45 17.40 -1.95
C LYS A 27 -1.00 17.68 -2.34
N ASN A 28 -0.04 16.99 -1.72
CA ASN A 28 1.38 17.23 -1.91
C ASN A 28 2.21 15.98 -1.60
N THR A 29 3.48 16.02 -1.98
CA THR A 29 4.42 14.89 -1.81
C THR A 29 4.69 14.54 -0.35
N LYS A 30 4.65 15.51 0.58
CA LYS A 30 4.84 15.23 2.02
C LYS A 30 3.67 14.40 2.57
N GLU A 31 2.44 14.75 2.21
CA GLU A 31 1.24 13.98 2.54
C GLU A 31 1.28 12.59 1.90
N THR A 32 1.71 12.48 0.65
CA THR A 32 1.87 11.17 -0.02
C THR A 32 2.83 10.27 0.77
N VAL A 33 4.01 10.78 1.14
CA VAL A 33 5.02 9.99 1.89
C VAL A 33 4.48 9.60 3.26
N ALA A 34 3.84 10.52 3.99
CA ALA A 34 3.25 10.24 5.29
C ALA A 34 2.17 9.15 5.20
N ALA A 35 1.25 9.25 4.23
CA ALA A 35 0.20 8.27 4.03
C ALA A 35 0.73 6.89 3.63
N VAL A 36 1.73 6.83 2.74
CA VAL A 36 2.38 5.56 2.38
C VAL A 36 3.08 4.95 3.60
N ALA A 37 3.78 5.76 4.41
CA ALA A 37 4.42 5.29 5.63
C ALA A 37 3.40 4.76 6.63
N ASP A 38 2.25 5.41 6.80
CA ASP A 38 1.16 4.97 7.69
C ASP A 38 0.55 3.64 7.21
N LEU A 39 0.35 3.46 5.90
CA LEU A 39 -0.16 2.19 5.34
C LEU A 39 0.81 1.02 5.57
N LEU A 40 2.11 1.28 5.47
CA LEU A 40 3.15 0.30 5.77
C LEU A 40 3.26 0.03 7.27
N GLY A 41 3.22 1.07 8.10
CA GLY A 41 3.32 0.97 9.56
C GLY A 41 2.11 0.28 10.20
N SER A 42 0.92 0.52 9.68
CA SER A 42 -0.33 -0.14 10.10
C SER A 42 -0.46 -1.57 9.60
N GLY A 43 0.35 -1.98 8.62
CA GLY A 43 0.31 -3.32 8.03
C GLY A 43 -0.85 -3.55 7.07
N GLN A 44 -1.58 -2.50 6.68
CA GLN A 44 -2.59 -2.57 5.59
C GLN A 44 -1.92 -2.92 4.26
N VAL A 45 -0.70 -2.45 4.06
CA VAL A 45 0.14 -2.82 2.93
C VAL A 45 1.41 -3.49 3.44
N ARG A 46 1.86 -4.53 2.73
CA ARG A 46 3.12 -5.21 2.99
C ARG A 46 3.97 -5.15 1.73
N VAL A 47 5.24 -4.79 1.89
CA VAL A 47 6.20 -4.84 0.80
C VAL A 47 6.78 -6.23 0.72
N GLU A 48 6.69 -6.84 -0.45
CA GLU A 48 7.33 -8.10 -0.75
C GLU A 48 8.51 -7.85 -1.68
N ASN A 49 9.65 -8.50 -1.39
CA ASN A 49 10.82 -8.51 -2.24
C ASN A 49 11.24 -9.97 -2.44
N ASN A 50 11.24 -10.46 -3.67
CA ASN A 50 11.62 -11.83 -4.02
C ASN A 50 10.97 -12.92 -3.14
N GLY A 51 9.64 -12.87 -2.93
CA GLY A 51 8.94 -13.86 -2.10
C GLY A 51 9.00 -13.61 -0.60
N ARG A 52 9.70 -12.56 -0.15
CA ARG A 52 9.90 -12.26 1.27
C ARG A 52 9.32 -10.90 1.64
N PHE A 53 8.44 -10.88 2.63
CA PHE A 53 7.96 -9.62 3.18
C PHE A 53 9.11 -8.89 3.88
N THR A 54 9.35 -7.66 3.45
CA THR A 54 10.41 -6.82 3.98
C THR A 54 9.79 -5.77 4.88
N ARG A 55 10.31 -5.62 6.10
CA ARG A 55 10.05 -4.45 6.93
C ARG A 55 11.23 -3.51 6.77
N ALA A 56 10.96 -2.25 6.43
CA ALA A 56 12.00 -1.23 6.45
C ALA A 56 12.53 -1.13 7.89
N ARG A 57 13.83 -1.32 8.07
CA ARG A 57 14.52 -1.08 9.33
C ARG A 57 15.32 0.21 9.13
N VAL A 58 15.02 1.22 9.93
CA VAL A 58 15.79 2.46 9.95
C VAL A 58 16.91 2.25 10.98
N CYS A 59 18.15 2.45 10.56
CA CYS A 59 19.32 2.47 11.44
C CYS A 59 19.68 3.93 11.75
#